data_AF-A0A7C4VV96-F1
#
_entry.id   AF-A0A7C4VV96-F1
#
_cell.length_a   1.000
_cell.length_b   1.000
_cell.length_c   1.000
_cell.angle_alpha   90.00
_cell.angle_beta   90.00
_cell.angle_gamma   90.00
#
_symmetry.space_group_name_H-M   'P 1'
#
loop_
_entity.id
_entity.type
_entity.pdbx_description
1 polymer ?
#
loop_
_entity_poly.entity_id
_entity_poly.type
_entity_poly.pdbx_seq_one_letter_code
_entity_poly.pdbx_strand_id
1 'polypeptide(L)'
;MIIMTYLTLKNGFVLALFDVEFAFFAVSSLFVYFVFFTLYEVGYVINDCVAIKYESRPTLRYNECDHWKYLVFSKVLFFIFLTLLAGIIIHIDIYAIMFYGAVTLFVFILHNELSVQDRAITYFWLQFMRLMVLPYAMVHNTCTLFIMILLVFPELFRRSVRYMRIKYLLKDRKFSTFDLKASLISLFMVGILICKFAFYLIPALIFGYVIIVVGIVISIHLRG
;
A
#
# COMPACT_ATOMS: atom_id res chain seq x y z
N MET A 1 -0.23 -5.79 6.97
CA MET A 1 -0.43 -4.39 7.42
C MET A 1 -1.31 -4.30 8.65
N ILE A 2 -2.54 -4.85 8.64
CA ILE A 2 -3.47 -4.81 9.78
C ILE A 2 -2.81 -5.32 11.07
N ILE A 3 -2.34 -6.57 11.07
CA ILE A 3 -1.69 -7.19 12.23
C ILE A 3 -0.47 -6.37 12.72
N MET A 4 0.42 -5.96 11.79
CA MET A 4 1.59 -5.16 12.15
C MET A 4 1.19 -3.84 12.82
N THR A 5 0.23 -3.11 12.23
CA THR A 5 -0.25 -1.83 12.76
C THR A 5 -0.84 -2.00 14.16
N TYR A 6 -1.65 -3.04 14.35
CA TYR A 6 -2.25 -3.34 15.65
C TYR A 6 -1.21 -3.72 16.70
N LEU A 7 -0.26 -4.60 16.35
CA LEU A 7 0.83 -4.95 17.25
C LEU A 7 1.67 -3.74 17.63
N THR A 8 1.94 -2.82 16.69
CA THR A 8 2.65 -1.58 17.01
C THR A 8 1.86 -0.69 17.97
N LEU A 9 0.53 -0.58 17.81
CA LEU A 9 -0.34 0.13 18.76
C LEU A 9 -0.38 -0.54 20.15
N LYS A 10 -0.17 -1.86 20.20
CA LYS A 10 -0.11 -2.67 21.44
C LYS A 10 1.32 -2.96 21.89
N ASN A 11 2.30 -2.15 21.49
CA ASN A 11 3.71 -2.28 21.90
C ASN A 11 4.32 -3.69 21.69
N GLY A 12 3.92 -4.38 20.63
CA GLY A 12 4.42 -5.70 20.27
C GLY A 12 3.78 -6.88 21.01
N PHE A 13 2.74 -6.66 21.82
CA PHE A 13 2.09 -7.72 22.59
C PHE A 13 1.26 -8.66 21.70
N VAL A 14 1.83 -9.82 21.37
CA VAL A 14 1.23 -10.79 20.42
C VAL A 14 -0.10 -11.36 20.91
N LEU A 15 -0.26 -11.53 22.22
CA LEU A 15 -1.51 -12.05 22.81
C LEU A 15 -2.71 -11.13 22.54
N ALA A 16 -2.48 -9.83 22.29
CA ALA A 16 -3.55 -8.88 21.95
C ALA A 16 -4.30 -9.23 20.66
N LEU A 17 -3.73 -10.10 19.80
CA LEU A 17 -4.38 -10.55 18.56
C LEU A 17 -5.61 -11.44 18.80
N PHE A 18 -5.77 -11.97 20.01
CA PHE A 18 -6.90 -12.83 20.36
C PHE A 18 -8.04 -12.06 21.05
N ASP A 19 -7.86 -10.76 21.26
CA ASP A 19 -8.84 -9.93 21.96
C ASP A 19 -9.92 -9.39 21.00
N VAL A 20 -11.10 -9.09 21.54
CA VAL A 20 -12.22 -8.48 20.78
C VAL A 20 -11.83 -7.14 20.15
N GLU A 21 -10.93 -6.40 20.80
CA GLU A 21 -10.37 -5.15 20.26
C GLU A 21 -9.65 -5.36 18.92
N PHE A 22 -8.97 -6.50 18.73
CA PHE A 22 -8.33 -6.82 17.45
C PHE A 22 -9.38 -7.06 16.36
N ALA A 23 -10.48 -7.75 16.68
CA ALA A 23 -11.56 -7.98 15.72
C ALA A 23 -12.17 -6.65 15.25
N PHE A 24 -12.48 -5.75 16.19
CA PHE A 24 -12.97 -4.40 15.87
C PHE A 24 -11.95 -3.61 15.03
N PHE A 25 -10.67 -3.66 15.41
CA PHE A 25 -9.60 -3.01 14.66
C PHE A 25 -9.47 -3.57 13.24
N ALA A 26 -9.57 -4.88 13.06
CA ALA A 26 -9.48 -5.54 11.76
C ALA A 26 -10.63 -5.12 10.83
N VAL A 27 -11.87 -5.10 11.33
CA VAL A 27 -13.04 -4.63 10.58
C VAL A 27 -12.88 -3.16 10.19
N SER A 28 -12.48 -2.31 11.15
CA SER A 28 -12.22 -0.89 10.92
C SER A 28 -11.12 -0.68 9.86
N SER A 29 -10.08 -1.49 9.92
CA SER A 29 -8.97 -1.46 8.96
C SER A 29 -9.40 -1.86 7.55
N LEU A 30 -10.26 -2.87 7.43
CA LEU A 30 -10.84 -3.28 6.14
C LEU A 30 -11.68 -2.16 5.55
N PHE A 31 -12.49 -1.48 6.39
CA PHE A 31 -13.29 -0.35 5.95
C PHE A 31 -12.42 0.80 5.41
N VAL A 32 -11.36 1.19 6.14
CA VAL A 32 -10.38 2.20 5.65
C VAL A 32 -9.76 1.78 4.33
N TYR A 33 -9.40 0.50 4.22
CA TYR A 33 -8.85 -0.02 2.97
C TYR A 33 -9.85 0.09 1.81
N PHE A 34 -11.15 -0.16 2.04
CA PHE A 34 -12.19 0.01 1.02
C PHE A 34 -12.36 1.46 0.60
N VAL A 35 -12.44 2.39 1.56
CA VAL A 35 -12.49 3.84 1.31
C VAL A 35 -11.34 4.24 0.39
N PHE A 36 -10.11 3.89 0.77
CA PHE A 36 -8.92 4.20 -0.02
C PHE A 36 -8.93 3.53 -1.39
N PHE A 37 -9.36 2.28 -1.48
CA PHE A 37 -9.37 1.53 -2.72
C PHE A 37 -10.29 2.15 -3.76
N THR A 38 -11.46 2.66 -3.36
CA THR A 38 -12.37 3.40 -4.25
C THR A 38 -11.66 4.59 -4.92
N LEU A 39 -10.87 5.34 -4.16
CA LEU A 39 -10.07 6.43 -4.70
C LEU A 39 -8.95 5.92 -5.62
N TYR A 40 -8.28 4.83 -5.23
CA TYR A 40 -7.21 4.24 -6.02
C TYR A 40 -7.70 3.73 -7.39
N GLU A 41 -8.95 3.27 -7.46
CA GLU A 41 -9.60 2.88 -8.72
C GLU A 41 -9.81 4.06 -9.66
N VAL A 42 -10.05 5.28 -9.15
CA VAL A 42 -10.10 6.49 -9.99
C VAL A 42 -8.79 6.65 -10.75
N GLY A 43 -7.66 6.54 -10.06
CA GLY A 43 -6.34 6.61 -10.67
C GLY A 43 -6.11 5.54 -11.72
N TYR A 44 -6.64 4.33 -11.52
CA TYR A 44 -6.59 3.25 -12.51
C TYR A 44 -7.45 3.50 -13.73
N VAL A 45 -8.67 4.02 -13.57
CA VAL A 45 -9.54 4.38 -14.71
C VAL A 45 -8.86 5.47 -15.55
N ILE A 46 -8.30 6.50 -14.91
CA ILE A 46 -7.59 7.57 -15.62
C ILE A 46 -6.36 7.01 -16.34
N ASN A 47 -5.55 6.19 -15.66
CA ASN A 47 -4.38 5.57 -16.27
C ASN A 47 -4.77 4.74 -17.51
N ASP A 48 -5.77 3.87 -17.38
CA ASP A 48 -6.16 2.91 -18.41
C ASP A 48 -6.90 3.59 -19.58
N CYS A 49 -7.58 4.72 -19.39
CA CYS A 49 -8.33 5.40 -20.45
C CYS A 49 -7.66 6.65 -21.02
N VAL A 50 -6.72 7.26 -20.31
CA VAL A 50 -6.05 8.50 -20.74
C VAL A 50 -4.56 8.29 -20.98
N ALA A 51 -3.87 7.60 -20.08
CA ALA A 51 -2.40 7.54 -20.05
C ALA A 51 -1.79 6.42 -20.90
N ILE A 52 -2.60 5.47 -21.35
CA ILE A 52 -2.18 4.35 -22.23
C ILE A 52 -1.75 4.78 -23.63
N LYS A 53 -2.11 6.00 -24.07
CA LYS A 53 -1.76 6.54 -25.40
C LYS A 53 -0.24 6.66 -25.62
N TYR A 54 0.55 6.60 -24.54
CA TYR A 54 2.01 6.69 -24.57
C TYR A 54 2.71 5.34 -24.36
N GLU A 55 1.98 4.24 -24.17
CA GLU A 55 2.56 2.91 -23.95
C GLU A 55 2.52 2.06 -25.23
N SER A 56 3.63 1.43 -25.59
CA SER A 56 3.70 0.52 -26.75
C SER A 56 3.01 -0.83 -26.51
N ARG A 57 2.86 -1.24 -25.24
CA ARG A 57 2.17 -2.47 -24.80
C ARG A 57 1.39 -2.22 -23.51
N PRO A 58 0.27 -1.49 -23.58
CA PRO A 58 -0.53 -1.19 -22.41
C PRO A 58 -1.15 -2.47 -21.85
N THR A 59 -1.24 -2.54 -20.52
CA THR A 59 -2.03 -3.57 -19.84
C THR A 59 -3.34 -2.94 -19.41
N LEU A 60 -4.43 -3.26 -20.09
CA LEU A 60 -5.75 -2.69 -19.83
C LEU A 60 -6.49 -3.53 -18.80
N ARG A 61 -7.17 -2.87 -17.86
CA ARG A 61 -8.20 -3.49 -17.03
C ARG A 61 -9.60 -3.07 -17.44
N TYR A 62 -9.71 -1.87 -18.00
CA TYR A 62 -10.94 -1.34 -18.58
C TYR A 62 -10.80 -1.31 -20.09
N ASN A 63 -11.74 -1.93 -20.79
CA ASN A 63 -11.79 -1.96 -22.26
C ASN A 63 -12.72 -0.90 -22.83
N GLU A 64 -13.68 -0.39 -22.04
CA GLU A 64 -14.67 0.60 -22.46
C GLU A 64 -14.34 1.95 -21.83
N CYS A 65 -13.68 2.81 -22.61
CA CYS A 65 -13.23 4.11 -22.14
C CYS A 65 -14.17 5.26 -22.52
N ASP A 66 -15.22 5.05 -23.31
CA ASP A 66 -16.10 6.14 -23.79
C ASP A 66 -16.78 6.90 -22.64
N HIS A 67 -17.03 6.22 -21.52
CA HIS A 67 -17.72 6.77 -20.36
C HIS A 67 -16.81 6.97 -19.14
N TRP A 68 -15.49 7.03 -19.34
CA TRP A 68 -14.52 7.06 -18.23
C TRP A 68 -14.76 8.21 -17.24
N LYS A 69 -15.24 9.37 -17.72
CA LYS A 69 -15.55 10.53 -16.87
C LYS A 69 -16.67 10.24 -15.87
N TYR A 70 -17.74 9.55 -16.31
CA TYR A 70 -18.84 9.15 -15.44
C TYR A 70 -18.40 8.12 -14.41
N LEU A 71 -17.54 7.18 -14.80
CA LEU A 71 -16.96 6.18 -13.89
C LEU A 71 -16.05 6.81 -12.84
N VAL A 72 -15.24 7.81 -13.23
CA VAL A 72 -14.44 8.58 -12.27
C VAL A 72 -15.34 9.36 -11.32
N PHE A 73 -16.34 10.06 -11.84
CA PHE A 73 -17.27 10.84 -11.03
C PHE A 73 -18.02 9.98 -10.00
N SER A 74 -18.57 8.84 -10.42
CA SER A 74 -19.28 7.94 -9.52
C SER A 74 -18.38 7.37 -8.42
N LYS A 75 -17.13 7.03 -8.73
CA LYS A 75 -16.14 6.58 -7.72
C LYS A 75 -15.74 7.69 -6.76
N VAL A 76 -15.60 8.94 -7.22
CA VAL A 76 -15.33 10.08 -6.33
C VAL A 76 -16.51 10.31 -5.37
N LEU A 77 -17.76 10.28 -5.87
CA LEU A 77 -18.94 10.38 -5.00
C LEU A 77 -19.00 9.24 -3.98
N PHE A 78 -18.72 8.02 -4.41
CA PHE A 78 -18.71 6.87 -3.51
C PHE A 78 -17.58 6.96 -2.47
N PHE A 79 -16.40 7.46 -2.84
CA PHE A 79 -15.32 7.75 -1.91
C PHE A 79 -15.73 8.78 -0.85
N ILE A 80 -16.38 9.88 -1.25
CA ILE A 80 -16.88 10.90 -0.32
C ILE A 80 -17.90 10.27 0.63
N PHE A 81 -18.87 9.52 0.10
CA PHE A 81 -19.87 8.81 0.91
C PHE A 81 -19.23 7.86 1.93
N LEU A 82 -18.30 7.00 1.50
CA LEU A 82 -17.62 6.06 2.39
C LEU A 82 -16.75 6.79 3.43
N THR A 83 -16.12 7.91 3.07
CA THR A 83 -15.30 8.71 4.00
C THR A 83 -16.17 9.32 5.11
N LEU A 84 -17.32 9.88 4.75
CA LEU A 84 -18.29 10.40 5.72
C LEU A 84 -18.80 9.27 6.63
N LEU A 85 -19.11 8.11 6.05
CA LEU A 85 -19.53 6.93 6.81
C LEU A 85 -18.43 6.45 7.78
N ALA A 86 -17.17 6.48 7.37
CA ALA A 86 -16.02 6.16 8.23
C ALA A 86 -15.93 7.10 9.43
N GLY A 87 -16.12 8.41 9.20
CA GLY A 87 -16.11 9.40 10.27
C GLY A 87 -17.25 9.23 11.27
N ILE A 88 -18.43 8.79 10.81
CA ILE A 88 -19.60 8.58 11.68
C ILE A 88 -19.50 7.26 12.46
N ILE A 89 -19.17 6.15 11.79
CA ILE A 89 -19.21 4.80 12.39
C ILE A 89 -17.93 4.46 13.14
N ILE A 90 -16.78 4.81 12.58
CA ILE A 90 -15.45 4.38 13.07
C ILE A 90 -14.73 5.53 13.77
N HIS A 91 -15.29 6.75 13.74
CA HIS A 91 -14.70 7.95 14.33
C HIS A 91 -13.30 8.28 13.79
N ILE A 92 -13.09 8.02 12.49
CA ILE A 92 -11.85 8.38 11.81
C ILE A 92 -11.83 9.87 11.51
N ASP A 93 -10.65 10.48 11.61
CA ASP A 93 -10.43 11.86 11.18
C ASP A 93 -10.67 11.99 9.65
N ILE A 94 -11.83 12.55 9.30
CA ILE A 94 -12.25 12.79 7.93
C ILE A 94 -11.25 13.69 7.21
N TYR A 95 -10.68 14.70 7.88
CA TYR A 95 -9.75 15.63 7.25
C TYR A 95 -8.44 14.94 6.91
N ALA A 96 -7.95 14.04 7.77
CA ALA A 96 -6.78 13.23 7.49
C ALA A 96 -6.98 12.33 6.25
N ILE A 97 -8.14 11.64 6.15
CA ILE A 97 -8.45 10.79 4.98
C ILE A 97 -8.59 11.62 3.70
N MET A 98 -9.26 12.77 3.77
CA MET A 98 -9.41 13.67 2.62
C MET A 98 -8.07 14.24 2.15
N PHE A 99 -7.22 14.68 3.08
CA PHE A 99 -5.86 15.15 2.77
C PHE A 99 -5.03 14.03 2.12
N TYR A 100 -5.02 12.83 2.72
CA TYR A 100 -4.31 11.68 2.19
C TYR A 100 -4.80 11.29 0.79
N GLY A 101 -6.12 11.37 0.58
CA GLY A 101 -6.75 11.14 -0.70
C GLY A 101 -6.33 12.18 -1.74
N ALA A 102 -6.33 13.46 -1.39
CA ALA A 102 -5.88 14.54 -2.27
C ALA A 102 -4.42 14.37 -2.70
N VAL A 103 -3.53 14.04 -1.75
CA VAL A 103 -2.11 13.73 -2.06
C VAL A 103 -2.01 12.51 -2.98
N THR A 104 -2.81 11.46 -2.74
CA THR A 104 -2.81 10.25 -3.59
C THR A 104 -3.23 10.57 -5.02
N LEU A 105 -4.30 11.36 -5.20
CA LEU A 105 -4.75 11.83 -6.50
C LEU A 105 -3.69 12.69 -7.20
N PHE A 106 -3.03 13.59 -6.47
CA PHE A 106 -1.93 14.39 -6.99
C PHE A 106 -0.80 13.50 -7.53
N VAL A 107 -0.37 12.50 -6.76
CA VAL A 107 0.66 11.54 -7.21
C VAL A 107 0.19 10.75 -8.43
N PHE A 108 -1.09 10.39 -8.52
CA PHE A 108 -1.65 9.74 -9.71
C PHE A 108 -1.60 10.63 -10.95
N ILE A 109 -1.99 11.90 -10.82
CA ILE A 109 -1.91 12.87 -11.92
C ILE A 109 -0.45 13.00 -12.37
N LEU A 110 0.47 13.22 -11.43
CA LEU A 110 1.90 13.30 -11.73
C LEU A 110 2.42 12.01 -12.40
N HIS A 111 2.00 10.84 -11.94
CA HIS A 111 2.38 9.56 -12.56
C HIS A 111 1.93 9.45 -14.02
N ASN A 112 0.73 9.95 -14.34
CA ASN A 112 0.17 9.87 -15.68
C ASN A 112 0.80 10.89 -16.65
N GLU A 113 1.23 12.05 -16.15
CA GLU A 113 1.95 13.07 -16.93
C GLU A 113 3.39 12.65 -17.28
N LEU A 114 4.01 11.80 -16.45
CA LEU A 114 5.38 11.33 -16.67
C LEU A 114 5.47 10.33 -17.83
N SER A 115 6.60 10.39 -18.53
CA SER A 115 7.00 9.40 -19.53
C SER A 115 7.08 8.01 -18.89
N VAL A 116 6.90 6.95 -19.69
CA VAL A 116 6.99 5.57 -19.20
C VAL A 116 8.33 5.29 -18.50
N GLN A 117 9.39 5.98 -18.90
CA GLN A 117 10.73 5.83 -18.32
C GLN A 117 10.88 6.50 -16.96
N ASP A 118 10.06 7.51 -16.63
CA ASP A 118 10.15 8.26 -15.36
C ASP A 118 9.10 7.80 -14.33
N ARG A 119 8.08 7.05 -14.78
CA ARG A 119 7.00 6.50 -13.95
C ARG A 119 7.47 5.64 -12.78
N ALA A 120 8.68 5.08 -12.82
CA ALA A 120 9.25 4.36 -11.68
C ALA A 120 9.35 5.23 -10.42
N ILE A 121 9.63 6.53 -10.56
CA ILE A 121 9.78 7.47 -9.44
C ILE A 121 8.44 7.64 -8.73
N THR A 122 7.37 7.89 -9.48
CA THR A 122 6.02 8.07 -8.94
C THR A 122 5.36 6.75 -8.54
N TYR A 123 5.78 5.62 -9.12
CA TYR A 123 5.30 4.30 -8.70
C TYR A 123 5.68 3.99 -7.24
N PHE A 124 6.88 4.36 -6.81
CA PHE A 124 7.29 4.24 -5.41
C PHE A 124 6.31 4.99 -4.51
N TRP A 125 6.00 6.25 -4.83
CA TRP A 125 5.06 7.06 -4.07
C TRP A 125 3.65 6.47 -4.06
N LEU A 126 3.14 5.98 -5.20
CA LEU A 126 1.83 5.31 -5.26
C LEU A 126 1.77 4.06 -4.38
N GLN A 127 2.82 3.23 -4.39
CA GLN A 127 2.89 2.06 -3.51
C GLN A 127 3.02 2.46 -2.04
N PHE A 128 3.77 3.51 -1.74
CA PHE A 128 3.86 4.09 -0.40
C PHE A 128 2.49 4.53 0.09
N MET A 129 1.76 5.32 -0.71
CA MET A 129 0.40 5.76 -0.38
C MET A 129 -0.53 4.57 -0.13
N ARG A 130 -0.41 3.52 -0.94
CA ARG A 130 -1.22 2.30 -0.78
C ARG A 130 -0.92 1.54 0.51
N LEU A 131 0.34 1.45 0.91
CA LEU A 131 0.73 0.67 2.10
C LEU A 131 0.54 1.47 3.39
N MET A 132 0.68 2.79 3.35
CA MET A 132 0.65 3.67 4.51
C MET A 132 -0.72 4.19 4.89
N VAL A 133 -1.77 3.97 4.08
CA VAL A 133 -3.10 4.54 4.37
C VAL A 133 -3.64 4.11 5.73
N LEU A 134 -3.50 2.82 6.07
CA LEU A 134 -3.99 2.30 7.34
C LEU A 134 -3.16 2.81 8.53
N PRO A 135 -1.81 2.72 8.53
CA PRO A 135 -1.00 3.34 9.56
C PRO A 135 -1.29 4.83 9.74
N TYR A 136 -1.42 5.58 8.64
CA TYR A 136 -1.70 7.01 8.68
C TYR A 136 -3.07 7.32 9.31
N ALA A 137 -4.10 6.53 8.98
CA ALA A 137 -5.44 6.72 9.52
C ALA A 137 -5.58 6.33 11.01
N MET A 138 -4.81 5.34 11.47
CA MET A 138 -4.99 4.72 12.80
C MET A 138 -3.90 5.06 13.82
N VAL A 139 -2.75 5.57 13.39
CA VAL A 139 -1.59 5.81 14.26
C VAL A 139 -1.35 7.31 14.38
N HIS A 140 -1.71 7.89 15.52
CA HIS A 140 -1.55 9.33 15.79
C HIS A 140 -0.17 9.72 16.35
N ASN A 141 0.59 8.76 16.90
CA ASN A 141 1.93 9.02 17.42
C ASN A 141 2.97 9.05 16.29
N THR A 142 3.70 10.16 16.14
CA THR A 142 4.69 10.36 15.07
C THR A 142 5.83 9.34 15.10
N CYS A 143 6.34 8.98 16.29
CA CYS A 143 7.40 7.97 16.42
C CYS A 143 6.89 6.59 15.97
N THR A 144 5.68 6.22 16.38
CA THR A 144 5.02 4.98 15.98
C THR A 144 4.76 4.95 14.47
N LEU A 145 4.34 6.08 13.87
CA LEU A 145 4.15 6.19 12.42
C LEU A 145 5.47 6.06 11.67
N PHE A 146 6.55 6.67 12.16
CA PHE A 146 7.90 6.51 11.58
C PHE A 146 8.36 5.05 11.61
N ILE A 147 8.10 4.34 12.70
CA ILE A 147 8.37 2.91 12.80
C ILE A 147 7.57 2.15 11.74
N MET A 148 6.28 2.45 11.58
CA MET A 148 5.44 1.81 10.55
C MET A 148 5.99 2.04 9.14
N ILE A 149 6.55 3.21 8.84
CA ILE A 149 7.24 3.47 7.57
C ILE A 149 8.41 2.50 7.38
N LEU A 150 9.23 2.30 8.42
CA LEU A 150 10.34 1.34 8.37
C LEU A 150 9.85 -0.10 8.17
N LEU A 151 8.74 -0.49 8.82
CA LEU A 151 8.16 -1.84 8.65
C LEU A 151 7.63 -2.08 7.23
N VAL A 152 7.12 -1.03 6.59
CA VAL A 152 6.56 -1.09 5.23
C VAL A 152 7.64 -1.08 4.17
N PHE A 153 8.81 -0.51 4.47
CA PHE A 153 9.88 -0.29 3.50
C PHE A 153 10.32 -1.54 2.73
N PRO A 154 10.45 -2.75 3.32
CA PRO A 154 10.85 -3.94 2.59
C PRO A 154 9.87 -4.31 1.47
N GLU A 155 8.58 -4.27 1.78
CA GLU A 155 7.53 -4.57 0.80
C GLU A 155 7.45 -3.46 -0.26
N LEU A 156 7.61 -2.20 0.13
CA LEU A 156 7.65 -1.06 -0.77
C LEU A 156 8.83 -1.16 -1.77
N PHE A 157 10.02 -1.47 -1.26
CA PHE A 157 11.23 -1.65 -2.04
C PHE A 157 11.07 -2.82 -3.02
N ARG A 158 10.60 -3.98 -2.54
CA ARG A 158 10.34 -5.16 -3.36
C ARG A 158 9.39 -4.85 -4.52
N ARG A 159 8.28 -4.16 -4.26
CA ARG A 159 7.32 -3.77 -5.31
C ARG A 159 7.94 -2.83 -6.33
N SER A 160 8.70 -1.84 -5.87
CA SER A 160 9.31 -0.83 -6.74
C SER A 160 10.37 -1.44 -7.66
N VAL A 161 11.25 -2.28 -7.11
CA VAL A 161 12.26 -2.99 -7.90
C VAL A 161 11.61 -3.97 -8.88
N ARG A 162 10.55 -4.67 -8.48
CA ARG A 162 9.79 -5.55 -9.39
C ARG A 162 9.12 -4.77 -10.52
N TYR A 163 8.55 -3.60 -10.25
CA TYR A 163 7.99 -2.73 -11.27
C TYR A 163 9.05 -2.34 -12.30
N MET A 164 10.22 -1.88 -11.84
CA MET A 164 11.35 -1.57 -12.72
C MET A 164 11.77 -2.78 -13.57
N ARG A 165 11.85 -3.96 -12.97
CA ARG A 165 12.18 -5.18 -13.71
C ARG A 165 11.14 -5.53 -14.79
N ILE A 166 9.84 -5.43 -14.50
CA ILE A 166 8.80 -5.78 -15.47
C ILE A 166 8.75 -4.75 -16.60
N LYS A 167 8.76 -3.45 -16.27
CA LYS A 167 8.59 -2.38 -17.26
C LYS A 167 9.84 -2.09 -18.07
N TYR A 168 11.05 -2.20 -17.48
CA TYR A 168 12.30 -1.80 -18.14
C TYR A 168 13.15 -2.98 -18.59
N LEU A 169 13.06 -4.14 -17.91
CA LEU A 169 13.82 -5.34 -18.30
C LEU A 169 12.96 -6.37 -19.04
N LEU A 170 11.67 -6.07 -19.29
CA LEU A 170 10.71 -6.94 -19.98
C LEU A 170 10.68 -8.38 -19.46
N LYS A 171 11.03 -8.57 -18.18
CA LYS A 171 11.07 -9.88 -17.55
C LYS A 171 9.68 -10.29 -17.08
N ASP A 172 9.49 -11.60 -17.01
CA ASP A 172 8.22 -12.24 -16.69
C ASP A 172 7.64 -11.79 -15.33
N ARG A 173 6.31 -11.78 -15.22
CA ARG A 173 5.61 -11.25 -14.03
C ARG A 173 5.63 -12.23 -12.85
N LYS A 174 6.15 -13.43 -13.00
CA LYS A 174 6.14 -14.45 -11.95
C LYS A 174 7.04 -14.05 -10.77
N PHE A 175 6.59 -14.39 -9.57
CA PHE A 175 7.44 -14.28 -8.38
C PHE A 175 8.66 -15.19 -8.57
N SER A 176 9.81 -14.72 -8.13
CA SER A 176 11.08 -15.40 -8.40
C SER A 176 12.05 -15.24 -7.23
N THR A 177 13.15 -15.98 -7.28
CA THR A 177 14.28 -15.87 -6.32
C THR A 177 14.82 -14.45 -6.22
N PHE A 178 14.63 -13.62 -7.25
CA PHE A 178 14.96 -12.19 -7.21
C PHE A 178 14.09 -11.40 -6.23
N ASP A 179 12.79 -11.67 -6.16
CA ASP A 179 11.89 -11.00 -5.20
C ASP A 179 12.29 -11.32 -3.76
N LEU A 180 12.73 -12.57 -3.51
CA LEU A 180 13.27 -12.99 -2.22
C LEU A 180 14.56 -12.23 -1.89
N LYS A 181 15.51 -12.16 -2.82
CA LYS A 181 16.78 -11.41 -2.64
C LYS A 181 16.53 -9.92 -2.36
N ALA A 182 15.64 -9.28 -3.11
CA ALA A 182 15.30 -7.87 -2.90
C ALA A 182 14.68 -7.64 -1.50
N SER A 183 13.79 -8.55 -1.07
CA SER A 183 13.18 -8.48 0.27
C SER A 183 14.21 -8.64 1.38
N LEU A 184 15.14 -9.60 1.24
CA LEU A 184 16.21 -9.85 2.21
C LEU A 184 17.17 -8.66 2.34
N ILE A 185 17.56 -8.03 1.23
CA ILE A 185 18.41 -6.82 1.25
C ILE A 185 17.71 -5.69 1.99
N SER A 186 16.43 -5.45 1.68
CA SER A 186 15.67 -4.39 2.33
C SER A 186 15.45 -4.65 3.83
N LEU A 187 15.34 -5.91 4.25
CA LEU A 187 15.26 -6.27 5.67
C LEU A 187 16.52 -5.88 6.42
N PHE A 188 17.69 -6.16 5.86
CA PHE A 188 18.96 -5.86 6.49
C PHE A 188 19.06 -4.36 6.82
N MET A 189 18.65 -3.51 5.88
CA MET A 189 18.59 -2.05 6.08
C MET A 189 17.64 -1.64 7.21
N VAL A 190 16.48 -2.28 7.30
CA VAL A 190 15.48 -2.00 8.34
C VAL A 190 15.94 -2.48 9.72
N GLY A 191 16.59 -3.64 9.80
CA GLY A 191 17.14 -4.19 11.04
C GLY A 191 18.17 -3.27 11.68
N ILE A 192 19.09 -2.70 10.88
CA ILE A 192 20.09 -1.73 11.37
C ILE A 192 19.41 -0.49 11.99
N LEU A 193 18.35 0.00 11.35
CA LEU A 193 17.66 1.21 11.79
C LEU A 193 16.88 0.95 13.08
N ILE A 194 16.20 -0.19 13.21
CA ILE A 194 15.31 -0.45 14.36
C ILE A 194 16.08 -0.75 15.64
N CYS A 195 17.29 -1.31 15.55
CA CYS A 195 18.20 -1.41 16.69
C CYS A 195 18.46 -0.05 17.39
N LYS A 196 18.19 1.08 16.70
CA LYS A 196 18.30 2.43 17.30
C LYS A 196 17.03 2.96 17.96
N PHE A 197 15.84 2.40 17.69
CA PHE A 197 14.58 3.08 18.01
C PHE A 197 13.69 2.41 19.07
N ALA A 198 13.69 1.07 19.24
CA ALA A 198 12.97 0.40 20.36
C ALA A 198 13.04 -1.14 20.32
N PHE A 199 13.51 -1.78 21.39
CA PHE A 199 13.56 -3.26 21.51
C PHE A 199 12.18 -3.92 21.56
N TYR A 200 11.15 -3.28 22.14
CA TYR A 200 9.82 -3.87 22.31
C TYR A 200 9.05 -4.06 20.97
N LEU A 201 9.54 -3.49 19.87
CA LEU A 201 8.93 -3.59 18.54
C LEU A 201 9.57 -4.66 17.64
N ILE A 202 10.64 -5.29 18.10
CA ILE A 202 11.28 -6.44 17.45
C ILE A 202 10.28 -7.57 17.15
N PRO A 203 9.33 -7.92 18.04
CA PRO A 203 8.33 -8.95 17.74
C PRO A 203 7.44 -8.61 16.54
N ALA A 204 6.97 -7.36 16.43
CA ALA A 204 6.12 -6.92 15.33
C ALA A 204 6.85 -6.98 13.97
N LEU A 205 8.15 -6.65 13.96
CA LEU A 205 9.04 -6.82 12.80
C LEU A 205 9.19 -8.27 12.37
N ILE A 206 9.60 -9.12 13.32
CA ILE A 206 9.86 -10.52 13.04
C ILE A 206 8.58 -11.14 12.48
N PHE A 207 7.44 -10.90 13.14
CA PHE A 207 6.16 -11.45 12.72
C PHE A 207 5.72 -10.93 11.34
N GLY A 208 5.78 -9.61 11.13
CA GLY A 208 5.46 -8.99 9.85
C GLY A 208 6.33 -9.54 8.71
N TYR A 209 7.62 -9.75 8.97
CA TYR A 209 8.54 -10.24 7.98
C TYR A 209 8.40 -11.73 7.71
N VAL A 210 8.15 -12.55 8.74
CA VAL A 210 7.82 -13.97 8.58
C VAL A 210 6.64 -14.12 7.61
N ILE A 211 5.58 -13.31 7.77
CA ILE A 211 4.44 -13.32 6.86
C ILE A 211 4.86 -13.01 5.42
N ILE A 212 5.72 -12.00 5.21
CA ILE A 212 6.20 -11.62 3.87
C ILE A 212 7.04 -12.75 3.25
N VAL A 213 8.01 -13.30 3.98
CA VAL A 213 8.88 -14.38 3.50
C VAL A 213 8.09 -15.63 3.19
N VAL A 214 7.23 -16.07 4.12
CA VAL A 214 6.37 -17.24 3.92
C VAL A 214 5.48 -17.04 2.70
N GLY A 215 4.86 -15.86 2.55
CA GLY A 215 4.07 -15.54 1.36
C GLY A 215 4.86 -15.62 0.05
N ILE A 216 6.11 -15.16 0.04
CA ILE A 216 7.00 -15.27 -1.13
C ILE A 216 7.35 -16.73 -1.41
N VAL A 217 7.75 -17.50 -0.39
CA VAL A 217 8.15 -18.92 -0.55
C VAL A 217 6.99 -19.76 -1.05
N ILE A 218 5.79 -19.59 -0.46
CA ILE A 218 4.57 -20.26 -0.91
C ILE A 218 4.26 -19.88 -2.36
N SER A 219 4.34 -18.58 -2.71
CA SER A 219 4.07 -18.14 -4.08
C SER A 219 5.08 -18.68 -5.10
N ILE A 220 6.32 -18.96 -4.69
CA ILE A 220 7.33 -19.60 -5.55
C ILE A 220 6.98 -21.09 -5.71
N HIS A 221 6.65 -21.81 -4.64
CA HIS A 221 6.33 -23.24 -4.71
C HIS A 221 5.02 -23.57 -5.45
N LEU A 222 4.03 -22.68 -5.39
CA LEU A 222 2.74 -22.90 -6.07
C LEU A 222 2.77 -22.55 -7.57
N ARG A 223 3.80 -21.84 -8.05
CA ARG A 223 3.83 -21.28 -9.42
C ARG A 223 5.14 -21.52 -10.20
N GLY A 224 6.17 -22.05 -9.52
CA GLY A 224 7.38 -22.60 -10.13
C GLY A 224 7.11 -24.03 -10.56
#